data_AF-A0A7U9WZ41-F1
#
_entry.id   AF-A0A7U9WZ41-F1
#
_cell.length_a   1.000
_cell.length_b   1.000
_cell.length_c   1.000
_cell.angle_alpha   90.00
_cell.angle_beta   90.00
_cell.angle_gamma   90.00
#
_symmetry.space_group_name_H-M   'P 1'
#
loop_
_entity.id
_entity.type
_entity.pdbx_description
1 polymer ?
#
loop_
_entity_poly.entity_id
_entity_poly.type
_entity_poly.pdbx_seq_one_letter_code
_entity_poly.pdbx_strand_id
1 'polypeptide(L)'
;MKFINSSYEDFIKNRKEKWIIQFGVSSAWHYYRKVFPNIVNNVVDYTLFTVDNKSSKQGQEFVVEDRHIAIKSVEAIKREQKYSILIMVSLAYQKEICAQLLSLGLPDEIECYSLPLMTYSFCPADNTCVNQYFSTHTIPVIKPIIHTFWFSGEEKTKLYQKCIKSWHQYCPEFEIIEWNTQNYDVAKNPYMREAFAQKKWAFVSDYARLDILYQYGGIYLDMDVELLAPLTPFLRADSFFCRQEDGILELGSGFGVQENDPLIRELLDTYRDRKFILEDGSMDKTPQPEWIDTVLSRNGIKKSHDSQIIGNRLILSNDYISCSAGDHSTQNAKLGIHWHNGGWLEEQERKLIKESFAAKEEVIQRYFHDMQEER
;
A
#
# COMPACT_ATOMS: atom_id res chain seq x y z
N MET A 1 29.17 -10.57 7.04
CA MET A 1 27.71 -10.58 7.29
C MET A 1 26.92 -10.91 6.02
N LYS A 2 25.67 -11.34 6.13
CA LYS A 2 24.78 -11.65 4.99
C LYS A 2 23.52 -10.79 5.01
N PHE A 3 23.08 -10.35 3.83
CA PHE A 3 21.80 -9.67 3.64
C PHE A 3 20.80 -10.66 3.05
N ILE A 4 19.65 -10.79 3.68
CA ILE A 4 18.71 -11.87 3.39
C ILE A 4 17.37 -11.29 2.96
N ASN A 5 16.95 -11.64 1.75
CA ASN A 5 15.57 -11.45 1.32
C ASN A 5 14.71 -12.58 1.91
N SER A 6 13.67 -12.22 2.67
CA SER A 6 12.84 -13.17 3.40
C SER A 6 11.46 -12.60 3.63
N SER A 7 10.45 -13.48 3.73
CA SER A 7 9.13 -13.11 4.25
C SER A 7 9.23 -12.71 5.72
N TYR A 8 8.25 -11.96 6.21
CA TYR A 8 8.18 -11.60 7.63
C TYR A 8 8.05 -12.86 8.51
N GLU A 9 7.23 -13.82 8.09
CA GLU A 9 6.99 -15.08 8.79
C GLU A 9 8.26 -15.93 8.90
N ASP A 10 9.02 -16.04 7.80
CA ASP A 10 10.30 -16.76 7.80
C ASP A 10 11.33 -16.04 8.65
N PHE A 11 11.40 -14.71 8.63
CA PHE A 11 12.28 -13.96 9.53
C PHE A 11 11.98 -14.27 11.00
N ILE A 12 10.71 -14.22 11.42
CA ILE A 12 10.32 -14.54 12.79
C ILE A 12 10.66 -16.00 13.14
N LYS A 13 10.40 -16.94 12.24
CA LYS A 13 10.70 -18.36 12.43
C LYS A 13 12.21 -18.62 12.54
N ASN A 14 13.02 -17.96 11.72
CA ASN A 14 14.45 -18.25 11.58
C ASN A 14 15.35 -17.47 12.55
N ARG A 15 14.85 -16.37 13.14
CA ARG A 15 15.58 -15.62 14.17
C ARG A 15 16.01 -16.50 15.36
N LYS A 16 15.27 -17.59 15.65
CA LYS A 16 15.51 -18.47 16.81
C LYS A 16 15.60 -17.63 18.10
N GLU A 17 16.70 -17.76 18.83
CA GLU A 17 17.01 -17.03 20.07
C GLU A 17 17.88 -15.76 19.85
N LYS A 18 18.07 -15.30 18.60
CA LYS A 18 18.83 -14.07 18.33
C LYS A 18 18.03 -12.84 18.75
N TRP A 19 18.69 -11.88 19.37
CA TRP A 19 18.12 -10.54 19.58
C TRP A 19 18.08 -9.74 18.27
N ILE A 20 17.34 -8.64 18.25
CA ILE A 20 17.23 -7.74 17.10
C ILE A 20 17.95 -6.42 17.40
N ILE A 21 18.77 -5.97 16.47
CA ILE A 21 19.21 -4.57 16.41
C ILE A 21 18.46 -3.93 15.26
N GLN A 22 17.60 -2.96 15.57
CA GLN A 22 16.88 -2.22 14.54
C GLN A 22 17.79 -1.15 13.94
N PHE A 23 17.74 -0.96 12.61
CA PHE A 23 18.45 0.12 11.94
C PHE A 23 17.45 1.14 11.40
N GLY A 24 17.47 2.31 12.02
CA GLY A 24 16.77 3.53 11.64
C GLY A 24 15.48 3.73 12.42
N VAL A 25 15.34 4.89 13.07
CA VAL A 25 14.11 5.27 13.75
C VAL A 25 13.18 5.95 12.76
N SER A 26 12.10 5.27 12.41
CA SER A 26 11.18 5.67 11.33
C SER A 26 9.77 5.92 11.83
N SER A 27 9.13 6.97 11.34
CA SER A 27 7.69 7.19 11.52
C SER A 27 6.84 6.14 10.78
N ALA A 28 7.42 5.41 9.82
CA ALA A 28 6.77 4.30 9.13
C ALA A 28 6.39 3.13 10.07
N TRP A 29 6.85 3.16 11.33
CA TRP A 29 6.45 2.20 12.35
C TRP A 29 4.93 2.04 12.48
N HIS A 30 4.16 3.14 12.37
CA HIS A 30 2.70 3.08 12.41
C HIS A 30 2.11 2.25 11.26
N TYR A 31 2.69 2.35 10.08
CA TYR A 31 2.32 1.52 8.93
C TYR A 31 2.70 0.04 9.18
N TYR A 32 3.92 -0.25 9.66
CA TYR A 32 4.34 -1.63 9.91
C TYR A 32 3.50 -2.35 10.96
N ARG A 33 2.96 -1.66 11.97
CA ARG A 33 2.00 -2.26 12.92
C ARG A 33 0.73 -2.76 12.25
N LYS A 34 0.31 -2.13 11.15
CA LYS A 34 -0.87 -2.55 10.37
C LYS A 34 -0.53 -3.72 9.46
N VAL A 35 0.60 -3.62 8.75
CA VAL A 35 1.06 -4.69 7.86
C VAL A 35 1.37 -5.97 8.65
N PHE A 36 1.92 -5.83 9.85
CA PHE A 36 2.38 -6.93 10.69
C PHE A 36 1.74 -6.80 12.10
N PRO A 37 0.53 -7.33 12.32
CA PRO A 37 -0.26 -7.10 13.54
C PRO A 37 0.45 -7.46 14.86
N ASN A 38 1.37 -8.42 14.84
CA ASN A 38 2.11 -8.88 16.02
C ASN A 38 3.54 -8.31 16.10
N ILE A 39 3.86 -7.26 15.34
CA ILE A 39 5.24 -6.76 15.23
C ILE A 39 5.82 -6.25 16.55
N VAL A 40 4.99 -5.74 17.47
CA VAL A 40 5.46 -5.33 18.81
C VAL A 40 6.03 -6.56 19.53
N ASN A 41 5.23 -7.61 19.66
CA ASN A 41 5.64 -8.83 20.36
C ASN A 41 6.76 -9.57 19.62
N ASN A 42 6.72 -9.55 18.29
CA ASN A 42 7.64 -10.31 17.46
C ASN A 42 8.99 -9.60 17.25
N VAL A 43 9.04 -8.27 17.24
CA VAL A 43 10.24 -7.48 16.92
C VAL A 43 10.66 -6.60 18.09
N VAL A 44 9.76 -5.77 18.60
CA VAL A 44 10.08 -4.75 19.61
C VAL A 44 10.50 -5.39 20.94
N ASP A 45 9.75 -6.39 21.41
CA ASP A 45 10.05 -7.10 22.67
C ASP A 45 11.39 -7.87 22.61
N TYR A 46 11.94 -8.06 21.40
CA TYR A 46 13.23 -8.70 21.15
C TYR A 46 14.30 -7.73 20.64
N THR A 47 14.09 -6.42 20.78
CA THR A 47 15.05 -5.41 20.32
C THR A 47 16.02 -5.02 21.44
N LEU A 48 17.34 -5.14 21.20
CA LEU A 48 18.38 -4.69 22.14
C LEU A 48 18.48 -3.17 22.18
N PHE A 49 18.53 -2.56 21.00
CA PHE A 49 18.53 -1.12 20.78
C PHE A 49 18.24 -0.86 19.30
N THR A 50 17.99 0.40 18.99
CA THR A 50 17.92 0.88 17.61
C THR A 50 19.14 1.73 17.30
N VAL A 51 19.58 1.71 16.05
CA VAL A 51 20.68 2.52 15.52
C VAL A 51 20.11 3.60 14.62
N ASP A 52 20.59 4.83 14.75
CA ASP A 52 20.25 5.89 13.79
C ASP A 52 21.50 6.73 13.48
N ASN A 53 21.70 7.05 12.19
CA ASN A 53 22.85 7.85 11.74
C ASN A 53 22.74 9.33 12.15
N LYS A 54 21.55 9.82 12.50
CA LYS A 54 21.38 11.19 13.01
C LYS A 54 21.88 11.26 14.46
N SER A 55 23.03 11.91 14.65
CA SER A 55 23.63 12.14 15.98
C SER A 55 22.67 12.81 16.96
N SER A 56 21.78 13.68 16.48
CA SER A 56 20.77 14.33 17.31
C SER A 56 19.77 13.37 17.96
N LYS A 57 19.54 12.18 17.39
CA LYS A 57 18.66 11.15 17.96
C LYS A 57 19.41 10.21 18.92
N GLN A 58 20.72 10.10 18.81
CA GLN A 58 21.52 9.16 19.61
C GLN A 58 21.52 9.59 21.08
N GLY A 59 21.42 8.61 21.98
CA GLY A 59 21.27 8.86 23.42
C GLY A 59 19.83 9.15 23.87
N GLN A 60 18.89 9.28 22.94
CA GLN A 60 17.45 9.33 23.24
C GLN A 60 16.84 7.92 23.21
N GLU A 61 15.52 7.85 23.43
CA GLU A 61 14.75 6.61 23.35
C GLU A 61 13.75 6.66 22.19
N PHE A 62 13.64 5.55 21.48
CA PHE A 62 12.56 5.28 20.56
C PHE A 62 11.43 4.59 21.33
N VAL A 63 10.33 5.30 21.50
CA VAL A 63 9.17 4.81 22.25
C VAL A 63 8.19 4.15 21.30
N VAL A 64 7.88 2.89 21.56
CA VAL A 64 6.86 2.12 20.84
C VAL A 64 5.87 1.58 21.86
N GLU A 65 4.65 2.13 21.85
CA GLU A 65 3.67 1.88 22.91
C GLU A 65 4.26 2.23 24.28
N ASP A 66 4.40 1.25 25.16
CA ASP A 66 5.03 1.32 26.48
C ASP A 66 6.49 0.80 26.51
N ARG A 67 7.05 0.41 25.36
CA ARG A 67 8.45 -0.03 25.25
C ARG A 67 9.38 1.14 24.94
N HIS A 68 10.45 1.22 25.72
CA HIS A 68 11.49 2.23 25.59
C HIS A 68 12.77 1.59 25.05
N ILE A 69 13.15 1.93 23.82
CA ILE A 69 14.32 1.35 23.14
C ILE A 69 15.40 2.42 23.00
N ALA A 70 16.58 2.19 23.56
CA ALA A 70 17.69 3.14 23.43
C ALA A 70 18.11 3.33 21.96
N ILE A 71 18.37 4.59 21.56
CA ILE A 71 18.90 4.94 20.24
C ILE A 71 20.42 5.10 20.34
N LYS A 72 21.19 4.32 19.59
CA LYS A 72 22.65 4.30 19.61
C LYS A 72 23.26 4.65 18.25
N SER A 73 24.55 4.91 18.24
CA SER A 73 25.34 4.98 17.00
C SER A 73 25.61 3.59 16.45
N VAL A 74 25.94 3.52 15.16
CA VAL A 74 26.22 2.26 14.46
C VAL A 74 27.38 1.46 15.07
N GLU A 75 28.34 2.14 15.70
CA GLU A 75 29.50 1.50 16.35
C GLU A 75 29.11 0.62 17.54
N ALA A 76 27.92 0.82 18.12
CA ALA A 76 27.42 -0.02 19.20
C ALA A 76 27.22 -1.49 18.76
N ILE A 77 26.95 -1.73 17.47
CA ILE A 77 26.73 -3.08 16.91
C ILE A 77 27.92 -4.00 17.16
N LYS A 78 29.16 -3.49 17.08
CA LYS A 78 30.40 -4.28 17.23
C LYS A 78 30.60 -4.88 18.63
N ARG A 79 29.85 -4.42 19.63
CA ARG A 79 30.01 -4.83 21.03
C ARG A 79 29.05 -5.96 21.43
N GLU A 80 28.08 -6.26 20.58
CA GLU A 80 27.03 -7.22 20.87
C GLU A 80 27.32 -8.60 20.29
N GLN A 81 26.60 -9.60 20.76
CA GLN A 81 26.66 -10.98 20.27
C GLN A 81 25.25 -11.55 20.13
N LYS A 82 25.09 -12.59 19.30
CA LYS A 82 23.82 -13.32 19.12
C LYS A 82 22.64 -12.41 18.73
N TYR A 83 22.80 -11.68 17.62
CA TYR A 83 21.76 -10.80 17.09
C TYR A 83 21.58 -10.95 15.57
N SER A 84 20.46 -10.45 15.07
CA SER A 84 20.23 -10.09 13.67
C SER A 84 19.96 -8.59 13.54
N ILE A 85 20.20 -8.03 12.36
CA ILE A 85 19.93 -6.63 12.05
C ILE A 85 18.62 -6.57 11.26
N LEU A 86 17.73 -5.66 11.63
CA LEU A 86 16.49 -5.39 10.90
C LEU A 86 16.45 -3.91 10.49
N ILE A 87 16.56 -3.64 9.19
CA ILE A 87 16.45 -2.28 8.67
C ILE A 87 14.97 -1.88 8.60
N MET A 88 14.64 -0.76 9.25
CA MET A 88 13.27 -0.30 9.50
C MET A 88 12.89 0.94 8.68
N VAL A 89 13.85 1.53 7.97
CA VAL A 89 13.65 2.74 7.17
C VAL A 89 13.38 2.41 5.71
N SER A 90 12.79 3.39 5.02
CA SER A 90 12.47 3.34 3.59
C SER A 90 13.64 2.83 2.73
N LEU A 91 13.29 2.11 1.65
CA LEU A 91 14.23 1.57 0.67
C LEU A 91 15.17 2.63 0.07
N ALA A 92 14.73 3.89 0.02
CA ALA A 92 15.53 5.01 -0.48
C ALA A 92 16.85 5.22 0.28
N TYR A 93 16.93 4.75 1.54
CA TYR A 93 18.13 4.88 2.38
C TYR A 93 18.94 3.58 2.50
N GLN A 94 18.43 2.47 1.97
CA GLN A 94 18.99 1.17 2.29
C GLN A 94 20.30 0.88 1.56
N LYS A 95 20.52 1.46 0.38
CA LYS A 95 21.80 1.34 -0.32
C LYS A 95 22.96 1.85 0.54
N GLU A 96 22.82 3.05 1.12
CA GLU A 96 23.81 3.65 1.99
C GLU A 96 23.97 2.86 3.30
N ILE A 97 22.85 2.41 3.89
CA ILE A 97 22.88 1.61 5.13
C ILE A 97 23.58 0.27 4.91
N CYS A 98 23.28 -0.44 3.83
CA CYS A 98 23.92 -1.71 3.51
C CYS A 98 25.43 -1.52 3.28
N ALA A 99 25.84 -0.49 2.52
CA ALA A 99 27.25 -0.17 2.33
C ALA A 99 27.96 0.18 3.65
N GLN A 100 27.30 0.93 4.53
CA GLN A 100 27.81 1.26 5.86
C GLN A 100 27.99 0.00 6.71
N LEU A 101 27.00 -0.88 6.76
CA LEU A 101 27.07 -2.13 7.53
C LEU A 101 28.21 -3.04 7.05
N LEU A 102 28.41 -3.16 5.74
CA LEU A 102 29.56 -3.88 5.17
C LEU A 102 30.90 -3.27 5.62
N SER A 103 31.00 -1.95 5.67
CA SER A 103 32.24 -1.27 6.08
C SER A 103 32.63 -1.49 7.55
N LEU A 104 31.70 -1.95 8.40
CA LEU A 104 31.98 -2.27 9.80
C LEU A 104 32.76 -3.58 9.97
N GLY A 105 32.85 -4.42 8.93
CA GLY A 105 33.53 -5.71 9.00
C GLY A 105 32.86 -6.69 9.97
N LEU A 106 31.52 -6.70 10.03
CA LEU A 106 30.78 -7.60 10.92
C LEU A 106 30.92 -9.08 10.48
N PRO A 107 30.91 -10.03 11.44
CA PRO A 107 31.04 -11.46 11.14
C PRO A 107 30.02 -11.99 10.12
N ASP A 108 30.35 -13.09 9.45
CA ASP A 108 29.55 -13.67 8.36
C ASP A 108 28.25 -14.33 8.80
N GLU A 109 28.17 -14.74 10.06
CA GLU A 109 26.97 -15.28 10.69
C GLU A 109 25.90 -14.22 11.03
N ILE A 110 26.26 -12.93 10.96
CA ILE A 110 25.31 -11.84 11.19
C ILE A 110 24.41 -11.70 9.96
N GLU A 111 23.12 -11.84 10.19
CA GLU A 111 22.07 -11.72 9.18
C GLU A 111 21.46 -10.32 9.26
N CYS A 112 21.25 -9.69 8.10
CA CYS A 112 20.60 -8.40 7.97
C CYS A 112 19.37 -8.53 7.08
N TYR A 113 18.24 -8.03 7.58
CA TYR A 113 16.94 -8.11 6.95
C TYR A 113 16.40 -6.70 6.68
N SER A 114 15.44 -6.59 5.76
CA SER A 114 14.76 -5.34 5.44
C SER A 114 13.26 -5.49 5.69
N LEU A 115 12.74 -4.79 6.70
CA LEU A 115 11.31 -4.82 6.97
C LEU A 115 10.46 -4.21 5.84
N PRO A 116 10.87 -3.12 5.15
CA PRO A 116 10.15 -2.69 3.96
C PRO A 116 10.14 -3.75 2.84
N LEU A 117 11.21 -4.52 2.64
CA LEU A 117 11.16 -5.59 1.63
C LEU A 117 10.18 -6.71 2.01
N MET A 118 10.04 -6.99 3.30
CA MET A 118 9.06 -7.98 3.83
C MET A 118 7.59 -7.61 3.59
N THR A 119 7.29 -6.37 3.20
CA THR A 119 5.90 -5.99 2.87
C THR A 119 5.47 -6.51 1.51
N TYR A 120 6.43 -6.82 0.62
CA TYR A 120 6.19 -7.32 -0.73
C TYR A 120 6.20 -8.85 -0.76
N SER A 121 5.58 -9.42 -1.80
CA SER A 121 5.76 -10.84 -2.16
C SER A 121 6.65 -10.95 -3.38
N PHE A 122 7.62 -11.86 -3.30
CA PHE A 122 8.47 -12.26 -4.42
C PHE A 122 8.03 -13.60 -5.03
N CYS A 123 7.04 -14.26 -4.42
CA CYS A 123 6.42 -15.47 -4.98
C CYS A 123 5.33 -15.07 -5.98
N PRO A 124 5.15 -15.84 -7.08
CA PRO A 124 4.02 -15.65 -7.99
C PRO A 124 2.70 -15.76 -7.24
N ALA A 125 1.79 -14.81 -7.48
CA ALA A 125 0.47 -14.84 -6.86
C ALA A 125 -0.38 -16.01 -7.40
N ASP A 126 -1.08 -16.71 -6.51
CA ASP A 126 -2.12 -17.66 -6.89
C ASP A 126 -3.36 -16.90 -7.39
N ASN A 127 -3.70 -17.13 -8.66
CA ASN A 127 -4.84 -16.53 -9.32
C ASN A 127 -5.84 -17.56 -9.85
N THR A 128 -5.69 -18.83 -9.45
CA THR A 128 -6.51 -19.94 -9.95
C THR A 128 -8.01 -19.72 -9.70
N CYS A 129 -8.35 -19.09 -8.57
CA CYS A 129 -9.73 -18.79 -8.20
C CYS A 129 -10.44 -17.85 -9.20
N VAL A 130 -9.70 -16.99 -9.92
CA VAL A 130 -10.30 -16.01 -10.84
C VAL A 130 -10.97 -16.72 -12.03
N ASN A 131 -10.30 -17.72 -12.60
CA ASN A 131 -10.86 -18.51 -13.70
C ASN A 131 -12.06 -19.33 -13.21
N GLN A 132 -11.97 -19.90 -12.00
CA GLN A 132 -13.08 -20.61 -11.39
C GLN A 132 -14.29 -19.70 -11.18
N TYR A 133 -14.08 -18.49 -10.66
CA TYR A 133 -15.12 -17.50 -10.43
C TYR A 133 -15.88 -17.16 -11.72
N PHE A 134 -15.16 -16.87 -12.81
CA PHE A 134 -15.77 -16.52 -14.09
C PHE A 134 -16.31 -17.71 -14.90
N SER A 135 -16.07 -18.95 -14.46
CA SER A 135 -16.71 -20.15 -15.03
C SER A 135 -18.18 -20.27 -14.59
N THR A 136 -18.52 -19.73 -13.42
CA THR A 136 -19.88 -19.75 -12.87
C THR A 136 -20.60 -18.41 -13.01
N HIS A 137 -19.86 -17.30 -13.12
CA HIS A 137 -20.41 -15.96 -13.31
C HIS A 137 -20.33 -15.56 -14.79
N THR A 138 -21.39 -15.89 -15.54
CA THR A 138 -21.43 -15.72 -17.00
C THR A 138 -22.24 -14.51 -17.46
N ILE A 139 -23.08 -13.95 -16.59
CA ILE A 139 -23.99 -12.85 -16.91
C ILE A 139 -23.40 -11.54 -16.34
N PRO A 140 -23.29 -10.46 -17.13
CA PRO A 140 -22.91 -9.15 -16.61
C PRO A 140 -23.95 -8.60 -15.62
N VAL A 141 -23.49 -8.17 -14.45
CA VAL A 141 -24.32 -7.59 -13.37
C VAL A 141 -23.83 -6.21 -12.92
N ILE A 142 -22.53 -5.90 -13.07
CA ILE A 142 -22.00 -4.54 -12.89
C ILE A 142 -22.27 -3.73 -14.16
N LYS A 143 -22.68 -2.46 -13.99
CA LYS A 143 -22.93 -1.56 -15.12
C LYS A 143 -21.61 -1.18 -15.81
N PRO A 144 -21.57 -1.07 -17.15
CA PRO A 144 -20.38 -0.71 -17.92
C PRO A 144 -20.10 0.80 -17.84
N ILE A 145 -19.87 1.31 -16.63
CA ILE A 145 -19.63 2.73 -16.35
C ILE A 145 -18.32 2.83 -15.57
N ILE A 146 -17.41 3.69 -16.02
CA ILE A 146 -16.21 4.09 -15.30
C ILE A 146 -16.46 5.45 -14.66
N HIS A 147 -16.40 5.52 -13.35
CA HIS A 147 -16.47 6.74 -12.56
C HIS A 147 -15.07 7.21 -12.17
N THR A 148 -14.81 8.50 -12.32
CA THR A 148 -13.58 9.16 -11.83
C THR A 148 -13.90 10.56 -11.31
N PHE A 149 -12.96 11.20 -10.59
CA PHE A 149 -13.18 12.52 -9.97
C PHE A 149 -12.11 13.56 -10.35
N TRP A 150 -12.54 14.77 -10.70
CA TRP A 150 -11.68 15.93 -10.93
C TRP A 150 -12.23 17.20 -10.27
N PHE A 151 -11.94 17.37 -8.99
CA PHE A 151 -12.40 18.53 -8.23
C PHE A 151 -11.51 19.76 -8.34
N SER A 152 -10.25 19.60 -8.79
CA SER A 152 -9.29 20.72 -8.86
C SER A 152 -9.71 21.81 -9.84
N GLY A 153 -10.33 21.43 -10.97
CA GLY A 153 -10.62 22.33 -12.09
C GLY A 153 -9.38 22.78 -12.88
N GLU A 154 -8.18 22.45 -12.40
CA GLU A 154 -6.92 22.71 -13.07
C GLU A 154 -6.76 21.89 -14.36
N GLU A 155 -5.74 22.26 -15.16
CA GLU A 155 -5.37 21.48 -16.33
C GLU A 155 -4.86 20.09 -15.92
N LYS A 156 -5.43 19.05 -16.55
CA LYS A 156 -5.02 17.67 -16.29
C LYS A 156 -3.61 17.41 -16.81
N THR A 157 -2.78 16.77 -15.99
CA THR A 157 -1.42 16.41 -16.37
C THR A 157 -1.38 15.42 -17.54
N LYS A 158 -0.25 15.33 -18.24
CA LYS A 158 -0.02 14.32 -19.30
C LYS A 158 -0.26 12.89 -18.82
N LEU A 159 0.06 12.60 -17.56
CA LEU A 159 -0.18 11.28 -16.96
C LEU A 159 -1.68 10.96 -16.91
N TYR A 160 -2.50 11.90 -16.43
CA TYR A 160 -3.95 11.68 -16.35
C TYR A 160 -4.58 11.57 -17.74
N GLN A 161 -4.12 12.38 -18.70
CA GLN A 161 -4.57 12.27 -20.10
C GLN A 161 -4.21 10.90 -20.69
N LYS A 162 -3.01 10.37 -20.40
CA LYS A 162 -2.58 9.02 -20.80
C LYS A 162 -3.51 7.95 -20.20
N CYS A 163 -3.81 8.04 -18.90
CA CYS A 163 -4.68 7.10 -18.21
C CYS A 163 -6.10 7.12 -18.79
N ILE A 164 -6.72 8.29 -18.93
CA ILE A 164 -8.06 8.43 -19.52
C ILE A 164 -8.10 7.88 -20.96
N LYS A 165 -7.05 8.15 -21.76
CA LYS A 165 -6.95 7.60 -23.12
C LYS A 165 -6.93 6.07 -23.12
N SER A 166 -6.23 5.45 -22.15
CA SER A 166 -6.21 3.99 -22.02
C SER A 166 -7.62 3.43 -21.72
N TRP A 167 -8.44 4.15 -20.95
CA TRP A 167 -9.80 3.71 -20.65
C TRP A 167 -10.67 3.66 -21.91
N HIS A 168 -10.62 4.71 -22.73
CA HIS A 168 -11.31 4.70 -24.03
C HIS A 168 -10.79 3.61 -24.98
N GLN A 169 -9.49 3.31 -24.94
CA GLN A 169 -8.89 2.27 -25.77
C GLN A 169 -9.35 0.87 -25.37
N TYR A 170 -9.33 0.54 -24.08
CA TYR A 170 -9.62 -0.81 -23.57
C TYR A 170 -11.09 -1.04 -23.24
N CYS A 171 -11.85 0.03 -23.05
CA CYS A 171 -13.26 0.01 -22.69
C CYS A 171 -14.09 0.96 -23.60
N PRO A 172 -14.06 0.78 -24.94
CA PRO A 172 -14.69 1.73 -25.87
C PRO A 172 -16.22 1.82 -25.74
N GLU A 173 -16.85 0.75 -25.25
CA GLU A 173 -18.30 0.67 -25.04
C GLU A 173 -18.73 1.15 -23.63
N PHE A 174 -17.78 1.53 -22.77
CA PHE A 174 -18.10 1.99 -21.42
C PHE A 174 -18.43 3.47 -21.43
N GLU A 175 -19.43 3.86 -20.64
CA GLU A 175 -19.64 5.25 -20.31
C GLU A 175 -18.55 5.68 -19.32
N ILE A 176 -17.91 6.83 -19.56
CA ILE A 176 -16.92 7.39 -18.63
C ILE A 176 -17.49 8.69 -18.05
N ILE A 177 -17.72 8.69 -16.74
CA ILE A 177 -18.27 9.84 -16.01
C ILE A 177 -17.18 10.45 -15.15
N GLU A 178 -16.77 11.66 -15.51
CA GLU A 178 -15.95 12.52 -14.66
C GLU A 178 -16.84 13.37 -13.75
N TRP A 179 -16.78 13.08 -12.46
CA TRP A 179 -17.45 13.85 -11.42
C TRP A 179 -16.58 15.03 -10.99
N ASN A 180 -17.19 16.20 -10.88
CA ASN A 180 -16.54 17.46 -10.53
C ASN A 180 -17.55 18.38 -9.81
N THR A 181 -17.17 19.62 -9.54
CA THR A 181 -18.01 20.57 -8.79
C THR A 181 -19.29 21.00 -9.50
N GLN A 182 -19.46 20.67 -10.79
CA GLN A 182 -20.65 21.01 -11.58
C GLN A 182 -21.73 19.93 -11.53
N ASN A 183 -21.35 18.67 -11.30
CA ASN A 183 -22.27 17.53 -11.33
C ASN A 183 -22.28 16.71 -10.03
N TYR A 184 -21.48 17.07 -9.03
CA TYR A 184 -21.41 16.39 -7.74
C TYR A 184 -21.48 17.37 -6.57
N ASP A 185 -22.42 17.11 -5.63
CA ASP A 185 -22.56 17.92 -4.42
C ASP A 185 -21.51 17.51 -3.36
N VAL A 186 -20.47 18.33 -3.23
CA VAL A 186 -19.40 18.15 -2.23
C VAL A 186 -19.81 18.57 -0.81
N ALA A 187 -21.00 19.16 -0.63
CA ALA A 187 -21.47 19.62 0.68
C ALA A 187 -22.28 18.57 1.45
N LYS A 188 -22.71 17.47 0.80
CA LYS A 188 -23.61 16.45 1.38
C LYS A 188 -23.01 15.61 2.50
N ASN A 189 -21.69 15.63 2.69
CA ASN A 189 -21.01 14.97 3.81
C ASN A 189 -20.03 15.94 4.50
N PRO A 190 -20.00 16.02 5.86
CA PRO A 190 -19.13 16.93 6.59
C PRO A 190 -17.63 16.73 6.32
N TYR A 191 -17.13 15.49 6.41
CA TYR A 191 -15.73 15.16 6.13
C TYR A 191 -15.32 15.60 4.72
N MET A 192 -16.13 15.26 3.73
CA MET A 192 -15.88 15.60 2.33
C MET A 192 -15.87 17.12 2.11
N ARG A 193 -16.85 17.84 2.69
CA ARG A 193 -16.96 19.29 2.58
C ARG A 193 -15.73 19.99 3.18
N GLU A 194 -15.27 19.51 4.34
CA GLU A 194 -14.07 20.02 5.01
C GLU A 194 -12.81 19.76 4.18
N ALA A 195 -12.63 18.53 3.66
CA ALA A 195 -11.51 18.19 2.77
C ALA A 195 -11.52 19.05 1.50
N PHE A 196 -12.70 19.30 0.93
CA PHE A 196 -12.87 20.15 -0.25
C PHE A 196 -12.46 21.60 0.05
N ALA A 197 -12.88 22.15 1.19
CA ALA A 197 -12.50 23.50 1.62
C ALA A 197 -10.98 23.67 1.79
N GLN A 198 -10.28 22.59 2.21
CA GLN A 198 -8.82 22.54 2.32
C GLN A 198 -8.11 22.20 1.01
N LYS A 199 -8.84 22.06 -0.11
CA LYS A 199 -8.31 21.64 -1.42
C LYS A 199 -7.62 20.28 -1.41
N LYS A 200 -8.08 19.37 -0.54
CA LYS A 200 -7.53 18.03 -0.35
C LYS A 200 -8.29 17.01 -1.19
N TRP A 201 -8.10 17.09 -2.51
CA TRP A 201 -8.91 16.39 -3.51
C TRP A 201 -8.94 14.86 -3.36
N ALA A 202 -7.83 14.21 -3.01
CA ALA A 202 -7.80 12.76 -2.78
C ALA A 202 -8.78 12.34 -1.68
N PHE A 203 -8.82 13.10 -0.58
CA PHE A 203 -9.71 12.85 0.56
C PHE A 203 -11.18 13.19 0.22
N VAL A 204 -11.43 14.12 -0.71
CA VAL A 204 -12.80 14.33 -1.26
C VAL A 204 -13.26 13.09 -2.03
N SER A 205 -12.40 12.56 -2.90
CA SER A 205 -12.67 11.37 -3.70
C SER A 205 -12.82 10.10 -2.87
N ASP A 206 -12.15 10.00 -1.71
CA ASP A 206 -12.28 8.87 -0.77
C ASP A 206 -13.73 8.61 -0.35
N TYR A 207 -14.50 9.67 -0.04
CA TYR A 207 -15.92 9.55 0.23
C TYR A 207 -16.72 9.43 -1.07
N ALA A 208 -16.44 10.31 -2.04
CA ALA A 208 -17.28 10.43 -3.24
C ALA A 208 -17.33 9.14 -4.08
N ARG A 209 -16.23 8.39 -4.17
CA ARG A 209 -16.18 7.12 -4.90
C ARG A 209 -17.12 6.08 -4.31
N LEU A 210 -17.21 6.01 -2.99
CA LEU A 210 -18.11 5.07 -2.32
C LEU A 210 -19.56 5.49 -2.50
N ASP A 211 -19.85 6.78 -2.41
CA ASP A 211 -21.21 7.32 -2.52
C ASP A 211 -21.78 7.06 -3.92
N ILE A 212 -21.00 7.38 -4.96
CA ILE A 212 -21.37 7.13 -6.35
C ILE A 212 -21.54 5.64 -6.62
N LEU A 213 -20.58 4.79 -6.23
CA LEU A 213 -20.69 3.35 -6.52
C LEU A 213 -21.81 2.69 -5.73
N TYR A 214 -22.12 3.18 -4.53
CA TYR A 214 -23.29 2.69 -3.81
C TYR A 214 -24.60 3.05 -4.53
N GLN A 215 -24.72 4.28 -5.02
CA GLN A 215 -25.95 4.78 -5.66
C GLN A 215 -26.15 4.27 -7.09
N TYR A 216 -25.08 4.07 -7.85
CA TYR A 216 -25.17 3.77 -9.27
C TYR A 216 -24.58 2.41 -9.65
N GLY A 217 -23.78 1.79 -8.79
CA GLY A 217 -22.92 0.67 -9.16
C GLY A 217 -21.82 1.12 -10.13
N GLY A 218 -21.27 0.18 -10.90
CA GLY A 218 -20.26 0.45 -11.91
C GLY A 218 -18.84 0.24 -11.39
N ILE A 219 -17.87 0.87 -12.04
CA ILE A 219 -16.43 0.71 -11.76
C ILE A 219 -15.85 2.08 -11.43
N TYR A 220 -14.98 2.14 -10.44
CA TYR A 220 -14.23 3.33 -10.09
C TYR A 220 -12.74 3.17 -10.47
N LEU A 221 -12.11 4.24 -10.95
CA LEU A 221 -10.66 4.34 -11.15
C LEU A 221 -10.13 5.74 -10.74
N ASP A 222 -9.02 5.78 -10.00
CA ASP A 222 -8.25 7.02 -9.81
C ASP A 222 -7.68 7.52 -11.16
N MET A 223 -7.47 8.83 -11.30
CA MET A 223 -7.02 9.45 -12.57
C MET A 223 -5.64 9.03 -13.05
N ASP A 224 -4.86 8.41 -12.17
CA ASP A 224 -3.53 7.86 -12.43
C ASP A 224 -3.51 6.33 -12.46
N VAL A 225 -4.66 5.71 -12.78
CA VAL A 225 -4.74 4.30 -13.16
C VAL A 225 -4.77 4.17 -14.68
N GLU A 226 -3.73 3.57 -15.25
CA GLU A 226 -3.67 3.21 -16.66
C GLU A 226 -4.14 1.77 -16.86
N LEU A 227 -5.07 1.54 -17.79
CA LEU A 227 -5.48 0.19 -18.18
C LEU A 227 -4.55 -0.36 -19.26
N LEU A 228 -4.27 -1.65 -19.15
CA LEU A 228 -3.52 -2.46 -20.12
C LEU A 228 -4.37 -3.59 -20.71
N ALA A 229 -5.57 -3.82 -20.16
CA ALA A 229 -6.54 -4.78 -20.65
C ALA A 229 -7.99 -4.29 -20.42
N PRO A 230 -8.99 -4.85 -21.14
CA PRO A 230 -10.39 -4.50 -20.96
C PRO A 230 -10.95 -4.87 -19.58
N LEU A 231 -11.84 -4.02 -19.04
CA LEU A 231 -12.61 -4.31 -17.82
C LEU A 231 -13.85 -5.17 -18.09
N THR A 232 -14.24 -5.37 -19.36
CA THR A 232 -15.44 -6.13 -19.75
C THR A 232 -15.63 -7.48 -19.04
N PRO A 233 -14.59 -8.32 -18.85
CA PRO A 233 -14.76 -9.60 -18.16
C PRO A 233 -15.28 -9.45 -16.73
N PHE A 234 -14.88 -8.37 -16.04
CA PHE A 234 -15.21 -8.09 -14.65
C PHE A 234 -16.63 -7.58 -14.45
N LEU A 235 -17.34 -7.19 -15.53
CA LEU A 235 -18.76 -6.84 -15.44
C LEU A 235 -19.62 -7.99 -14.93
N ARG A 236 -19.14 -9.22 -15.05
CA ARG A 236 -19.81 -10.44 -14.58
C ARG A 236 -19.59 -10.71 -13.09
N ALA A 237 -18.68 -9.99 -12.44
CA ALA A 237 -18.47 -10.17 -11.01
C ALA A 237 -19.60 -9.51 -10.21
N ASP A 238 -19.97 -10.10 -9.07
CA ASP A 238 -20.88 -9.44 -8.14
C ASP A 238 -20.26 -8.16 -7.58
N SER A 239 -18.97 -8.25 -7.25
CA SER A 239 -18.06 -7.15 -7.01
C SER A 239 -16.62 -7.61 -7.21
N PHE A 240 -15.73 -6.68 -7.55
CA PHE A 240 -14.29 -6.94 -7.55
C PHE A 240 -13.51 -5.77 -6.94
N PHE A 241 -12.36 -6.08 -6.35
CA PHE A 241 -11.46 -5.11 -5.73
C PHE A 241 -10.01 -5.45 -6.02
N CYS A 242 -9.14 -4.45 -6.06
CA CYS A 242 -7.71 -4.64 -6.34
C CYS A 242 -6.86 -4.45 -5.08
N ARG A 243 -5.76 -5.19 -5.02
CA ARG A 243 -4.71 -5.03 -4.00
C ARG A 243 -3.53 -4.22 -4.53
N GLN A 244 -2.84 -3.53 -3.64
CA GLN A 244 -1.56 -2.88 -3.90
C GLN A 244 -0.42 -3.89 -3.81
N GLU A 245 0.78 -3.46 -4.20
CA GLU A 245 1.98 -4.29 -4.21
C GLU A 245 2.33 -4.90 -2.84
N ASP A 246 1.94 -4.25 -1.74
CA ASP A 246 2.12 -4.73 -0.37
C ASP A 246 1.02 -5.70 0.09
N GLY A 247 0.10 -6.08 -0.81
CA GLY A 247 -1.00 -7.02 -0.58
C GLY A 247 -2.22 -6.40 0.14
N ILE A 248 -2.19 -5.10 0.45
CA ILE A 248 -3.32 -4.40 1.07
C ILE A 248 -4.37 -4.08 0.01
N LEU A 249 -5.64 -4.27 0.34
CA LEU A 249 -6.74 -3.83 -0.51
C LEU A 249 -6.89 -2.32 -0.41
N GLU A 250 -7.08 -1.67 -1.55
CA GLU A 250 -7.33 -0.24 -1.64
C GLU A 250 -8.45 0.06 -2.65
N LEU A 251 -8.95 1.30 -2.67
CA LEU A 251 -10.09 1.67 -3.51
C LEU A 251 -9.75 2.69 -4.61
N GLY A 252 -8.48 3.03 -4.80
CA GLY A 252 -7.94 3.91 -5.85
C GLY A 252 -7.51 3.18 -7.11
N SER A 253 -6.77 2.06 -6.96
CA SER A 253 -6.35 1.18 -8.07
C SER A 253 -7.50 0.68 -8.94
N GLY A 254 -8.68 0.56 -8.34
CA GLY A 254 -9.91 0.23 -9.04
C GLY A 254 -10.73 -0.83 -8.32
N PHE A 255 -12.03 -0.65 -8.37
CA PHE A 255 -13.00 -1.62 -7.86
C PHE A 255 -14.32 -1.44 -8.60
N GLY A 256 -15.11 -2.51 -8.67
CA GLY A 256 -16.42 -2.48 -9.29
C GLY A 256 -17.44 -3.22 -8.46
N VAL A 257 -18.66 -2.68 -8.42
CA VAL A 257 -19.74 -3.21 -7.59
C VAL A 257 -21.09 -3.05 -8.27
N GLN A 258 -22.05 -3.87 -7.83
CA GLN A 258 -23.45 -3.63 -8.09
C GLN A 258 -23.97 -2.45 -7.25
N GLU A 259 -25.05 -1.85 -7.73
CA GLU A 259 -25.79 -0.84 -6.96
C GLU A 259 -26.23 -1.42 -5.60
N ASN A 260 -26.16 -0.60 -4.56
CA ASN A 260 -26.49 -0.97 -3.19
C ASN A 260 -25.60 -2.06 -2.56
N ASP A 261 -24.35 -2.23 -3.02
CA ASP A 261 -23.43 -3.23 -2.45
C ASP A 261 -23.28 -3.08 -0.91
N PRO A 262 -23.46 -4.17 -0.13
CA PRO A 262 -23.43 -4.10 1.33
C PRO A 262 -22.08 -3.68 1.92
N LEU A 263 -20.96 -4.06 1.30
CA LEU A 263 -19.63 -3.67 1.78
C LEU A 263 -19.43 -2.18 1.56
N ILE A 264 -19.85 -1.66 0.40
CA ILE A 264 -19.79 -0.21 0.14
C ILE A 264 -20.68 0.58 1.10
N ARG A 265 -21.85 0.04 1.48
CA ARG A 265 -22.68 0.65 2.55
C ARG A 265 -21.92 0.73 3.87
N GLU A 266 -21.32 -0.37 4.33
CA GLU A 266 -20.59 -0.40 5.60
C GLU A 266 -19.39 0.56 5.57
N LEU A 267 -18.68 0.62 4.45
CA LEU A 267 -17.59 1.59 4.24
C LEU A 267 -18.09 3.03 4.24
N LEU A 268 -19.24 3.34 3.62
CA LEU A 268 -19.85 4.67 3.68
C LEU A 268 -20.25 5.06 5.10
N ASP A 269 -20.80 4.13 5.88
CA ASP A 269 -21.27 4.40 7.23
C ASP A 269 -20.12 4.85 8.18
N THR A 270 -18.86 4.49 7.87
CA THR A 270 -17.70 4.99 8.61
C THR A 270 -17.50 6.51 8.53
N TYR A 271 -18.09 7.18 7.53
CA TYR A 271 -18.01 8.63 7.36
C TYR A 271 -19.13 9.39 8.06
N ARG A 272 -20.09 8.71 8.67
CA ARG A 272 -21.26 9.35 9.30
C ARG A 272 -20.85 10.39 10.34
N ASP A 273 -19.90 10.04 11.18
CA ASP A 273 -19.42 10.89 12.28
C ASP A 273 -17.96 11.34 12.10
N ARG A 274 -17.34 11.00 10.95
CA ARG A 274 -15.96 11.39 10.68
C ARG A 274 -15.88 12.87 10.32
N LYS A 275 -14.83 13.54 10.79
CA LYS A 275 -14.46 14.91 10.42
C LYS A 275 -13.07 14.91 9.82
N PHE A 276 -12.84 15.78 8.84
CA PHE A 276 -11.52 15.97 8.26
C PHE A 276 -10.72 16.99 9.07
N ILE A 277 -11.39 17.96 9.70
CA ILE A 277 -10.78 18.86 10.67
C ILE A 277 -11.01 18.31 12.08
N LEU A 278 -9.91 18.02 12.79
CA LEU A 278 -9.91 17.50 14.16
C LEU A 278 -10.22 18.61 15.18
N GLU A 279 -10.48 18.22 16.43
CA GLU A 279 -10.84 19.16 17.51
C GLU A 279 -9.76 20.19 17.81
N ASP A 280 -8.49 19.84 17.58
CA ASP A 280 -7.33 20.72 17.73
C ASP A 280 -7.09 21.62 16.50
N GLY A 281 -7.95 21.53 15.47
CA GLY A 281 -7.86 22.27 14.22
C GLY A 281 -6.92 21.66 13.18
N SER A 282 -6.23 20.56 13.50
CA SER A 282 -5.39 19.86 12.54
C SER A 282 -6.22 19.07 11.52
N MET A 283 -5.61 18.71 10.38
CA MET A 283 -6.25 17.88 9.35
C MET A 283 -5.98 16.40 9.62
N ASP A 284 -7.03 15.58 9.54
CA ASP A 284 -6.91 14.13 9.48
C ASP A 284 -6.39 13.70 8.10
N LYS A 285 -5.06 13.58 7.99
CA LYS A 285 -4.39 13.09 6.79
C LYS A 285 -4.27 11.56 6.74
N THR A 286 -5.00 10.83 7.59
CA THR A 286 -4.95 9.35 7.60
C THR A 286 -5.43 8.80 6.26
N PRO A 287 -4.62 8.03 5.51
CA PRO A 287 -5.04 7.44 4.24
C PRO A 287 -6.28 6.55 4.41
N GLN A 288 -7.16 6.50 3.41
CA GLN A 288 -8.35 5.66 3.48
C GLN A 288 -8.07 4.17 3.79
N PRO A 289 -7.13 3.49 3.11
CA PRO A 289 -6.83 2.07 3.36
C PRO A 289 -6.58 1.76 4.84
N GLU A 290 -5.97 2.71 5.56
CA GLU A 290 -5.55 2.56 6.94
C GLU A 290 -6.67 2.40 7.95
N TRP A 291 -7.88 2.89 7.66
CA TRP A 291 -9.00 2.82 8.59
C TRP A 291 -10.17 1.99 8.05
N ILE A 292 -10.31 1.84 6.73
CA ILE A 292 -11.26 0.87 6.15
C ILE A 292 -10.86 -0.58 6.46
N ASP A 293 -9.57 -0.84 6.73
CA ASP A 293 -9.05 -2.17 7.04
C ASP A 293 -9.81 -2.86 8.18
N THR A 294 -10.32 -2.10 9.15
CA THR A 294 -11.15 -2.68 10.23
C THR A 294 -12.46 -3.26 9.68
N VAL A 295 -13.11 -2.57 8.74
CA VAL A 295 -14.34 -3.04 8.08
C VAL A 295 -14.03 -4.20 7.14
N LEU A 296 -12.95 -4.10 6.36
CA LEU A 296 -12.49 -5.16 5.46
C LEU A 296 -12.18 -6.45 6.24
N SER A 297 -11.42 -6.35 7.33
CA SER A 297 -11.06 -7.47 8.20
C SER A 297 -12.27 -8.17 8.81
N ARG A 298 -13.29 -7.42 9.25
CA ARG A 298 -14.56 -7.98 9.73
C ARG A 298 -15.31 -8.75 8.64
N ASN A 299 -15.18 -8.29 7.39
CA ASN A 299 -15.72 -8.94 6.21
C ASN A 299 -14.82 -10.06 5.66
N GLY A 300 -13.79 -10.48 6.40
CA GLY A 300 -12.88 -11.58 6.04
C GLY A 300 -11.77 -11.18 5.06
N ILE A 301 -11.72 -9.93 4.63
CA ILE A 301 -10.71 -9.39 3.71
C ILE A 301 -9.50 -8.95 4.53
N LYS A 302 -8.39 -9.65 4.35
CA LYS A 302 -7.10 -9.34 5.02
C LYS A 302 -6.02 -9.12 3.98
N LYS A 303 -4.84 -8.64 4.39
CA LYS A 303 -3.64 -8.63 3.55
C LYS A 303 -3.39 -10.02 2.95
N SER A 304 -3.13 -10.06 1.64
CA SER A 304 -2.73 -11.25 0.89
C SER A 304 -2.10 -10.78 -0.42
N HIS A 305 -1.24 -11.59 -1.03
CA HIS A 305 -0.74 -11.33 -2.38
C HIS A 305 -1.47 -12.16 -3.44
N ASP A 306 -2.38 -13.05 -3.04
CA ASP A 306 -3.14 -13.92 -3.93
C ASP A 306 -4.52 -13.35 -4.24
N SER A 307 -5.10 -13.82 -5.35
CA SER A 307 -6.52 -13.56 -5.61
C SER A 307 -7.37 -14.46 -4.73
N GLN A 308 -8.47 -13.93 -4.20
CA GLN A 308 -9.35 -14.63 -3.27
C GLN A 308 -10.82 -14.38 -3.61
N ILE A 309 -11.65 -15.38 -3.36
CA ILE A 309 -13.11 -15.24 -3.37
C ILE A 309 -13.57 -15.17 -1.92
N ILE A 310 -14.15 -14.05 -1.51
CA ILE A 310 -14.62 -13.82 -0.14
C ILE A 310 -16.12 -13.54 -0.17
N GLY A 311 -16.93 -14.52 0.25
CA GLY A 311 -18.35 -14.55 -0.09
C GLY A 311 -18.51 -14.68 -1.61
N ASN A 312 -19.15 -13.71 -2.25
CA ASN A 312 -19.23 -13.61 -3.71
C ASN A 312 -18.31 -12.52 -4.30
N ARG A 313 -17.43 -11.93 -3.48
CA ARG A 313 -16.55 -10.83 -3.91
C ARG A 313 -15.25 -11.39 -4.47
N LEU A 314 -14.82 -10.88 -5.62
CA LEU A 314 -13.55 -11.21 -6.23
C LEU A 314 -12.48 -10.22 -5.77
N ILE A 315 -11.56 -10.65 -4.92
CA ILE A 315 -10.42 -9.82 -4.51
C ILE A 315 -9.23 -10.21 -5.38
N LEU A 316 -8.76 -9.29 -6.20
CA LEU A 316 -7.68 -9.50 -7.16
C LEU A 316 -6.32 -9.31 -6.49
N SER A 317 -5.38 -10.18 -6.80
CA SER A 317 -3.97 -10.04 -6.42
C SER A 317 -3.35 -8.76 -6.99
N ASN A 318 -2.17 -8.44 -6.47
CA ASN A 318 -1.32 -7.37 -6.98
C ASN A 318 -0.68 -7.65 -8.35
N ASP A 319 -0.99 -8.78 -8.99
CA ASP A 319 -0.66 -9.02 -10.41
C ASP A 319 -1.61 -8.27 -11.35
N TYR A 320 -2.83 -7.91 -10.91
CA TYR A 320 -3.81 -7.28 -11.79
C TYR A 320 -3.51 -5.80 -11.97
N ILE A 321 -3.45 -5.06 -10.87
CA ILE A 321 -3.02 -3.67 -10.86
C ILE A 321 -1.67 -3.57 -10.15
N SER A 322 -0.62 -3.21 -10.88
CA SER A 322 0.71 -3.03 -10.30
C SER A 322 0.94 -1.57 -9.90
N CYS A 323 1.69 -1.35 -8.81
CA CYS A 323 1.95 -0.03 -8.25
C CYS A 323 3.37 0.47 -8.60
N SER A 324 3.48 1.65 -9.22
CA SER A 324 4.74 2.38 -9.48
C SER A 324 5.82 1.76 -10.41
N ALA A 325 6.70 2.67 -10.85
CA ALA A 325 7.40 2.74 -12.13
C ALA A 325 8.82 2.14 -12.12
N GLY A 326 8.92 0.83 -12.28
CA GLY A 326 10.13 0.17 -12.78
C GLY A 326 9.82 -0.56 -14.10
N ASP A 327 10.80 -0.70 -14.99
CA ASP A 327 10.59 -1.34 -16.31
C ASP A 327 10.07 -2.78 -16.21
N HIS A 328 10.28 -3.44 -15.07
CA HIS A 328 9.81 -4.82 -14.82
C HIS A 328 8.38 -4.90 -14.24
N SER A 329 7.91 -3.93 -13.45
CA SER A 329 6.55 -3.95 -12.88
C SER A 329 5.47 -3.75 -13.94
N THR A 330 5.79 -3.02 -15.01
CA THR A 330 4.87 -2.78 -16.14
C THR A 330 4.65 -4.00 -17.03
N GLN A 331 5.58 -4.96 -17.04
CA GLN A 331 5.52 -6.14 -17.92
C GLN A 331 4.59 -7.24 -17.40
N ASN A 332 4.32 -7.25 -16.08
CA ASN A 332 3.58 -8.34 -15.43
C ASN A 332 2.14 -7.97 -15.05
N ALA A 333 1.76 -6.70 -15.19
CA ALA A 333 0.42 -6.22 -14.87
C ALA A 333 -0.64 -6.83 -15.82
N LYS A 334 -1.60 -7.58 -15.27
CA LYS A 334 -2.66 -8.27 -16.04
C LYS A 334 -3.80 -7.36 -16.45
N LEU A 335 -4.04 -6.27 -15.71
CA LEU A 335 -5.16 -5.34 -15.95
C LEU A 335 -4.71 -3.89 -16.14
N GLY A 336 -3.76 -3.43 -15.33
CA GLY A 336 -3.38 -2.01 -15.34
C GLY A 336 -2.25 -1.64 -14.39
N ILE A 337 -1.90 -0.35 -14.40
CA ILE A 337 -0.86 0.24 -13.55
C ILE A 337 -1.49 1.39 -12.77
N HIS A 338 -1.35 1.37 -11.44
CA HIS A 338 -1.60 2.52 -10.61
C HIS A 338 -0.28 3.28 -10.40
N TRP A 339 -0.19 4.47 -10.96
CA TRP A 339 1.05 5.24 -10.98
C TRP A 339 1.39 5.91 -9.64
N HIS A 340 0.47 5.90 -8.66
CA HIS A 340 0.62 6.53 -7.35
C HIS A 340 1.30 7.90 -7.43
N ASN A 341 0.74 8.79 -8.25
CA ASN A 341 1.30 10.12 -8.49
C ASN A 341 1.48 10.90 -7.18
N GLY A 342 0.71 10.56 -6.15
CA GLY A 342 0.91 11.04 -4.79
C GLY A 342 0.72 12.55 -4.67
N GLY A 343 -0.13 13.14 -5.51
CA GLY A 343 -0.36 14.59 -5.56
C GLY A 343 -0.94 15.18 -4.26
N TRP A 344 -1.41 14.32 -3.34
CA TRP A 344 -1.94 14.70 -2.03
C TRP A 344 -0.88 14.72 -0.92
N LEU A 345 0.28 14.11 -1.16
CA LEU A 345 1.42 14.07 -0.23
C LEU A 345 2.23 15.36 -0.28
N GLU A 346 2.94 15.66 0.80
CA GLU A 346 3.93 16.73 0.79
C GLU A 346 5.09 16.35 -0.15
N GLU A 347 5.76 17.35 -0.73
CA GLU A 347 6.78 17.11 -1.76
C GLU A 347 7.90 16.15 -1.30
N GLN A 348 8.32 16.29 -0.04
CA GLN A 348 9.36 15.45 0.55
C GLN A 348 8.93 14.00 0.71
N GLU A 349 7.68 13.74 1.11
CA GLU A 349 7.12 12.39 1.24
C GLU A 349 6.97 11.74 -0.12
N ARG A 350 6.41 12.49 -1.10
CA ARG A 350 6.27 12.03 -2.48
C ARG A 350 7.62 11.69 -3.10
N LYS A 351 8.65 12.51 -2.85
CA LYS A 351 10.02 12.26 -3.31
C LYS A 351 10.58 10.98 -2.69
N LEU A 352 10.43 10.81 -1.38
CA LEU A 352 10.91 9.63 -0.66
C LEU A 352 10.27 8.33 -1.17
N ILE A 353 8.96 8.34 -1.45
CA ILE A 353 8.25 7.20 -2.02
C ILE A 353 8.80 6.87 -3.42
N LYS A 354 8.97 7.87 -4.28
CA LYS A 354 9.56 7.68 -5.63
C LYS A 354 10.97 7.11 -5.56
N GLU A 355 11.81 7.65 -4.68
CA GLU A 355 13.17 7.16 -4.45
C GLU A 355 13.16 5.72 -3.90
N SER A 356 12.19 5.38 -3.04
CA SER A 356 12.03 4.02 -2.52
C SER A 356 11.71 3.02 -3.63
N PHE A 357 10.75 3.37 -4.50
CA PHE A 357 10.40 2.53 -5.65
C PHE A 357 11.57 2.36 -6.63
N ALA A 358 12.28 3.46 -6.93
CA ALA A 358 13.44 3.42 -7.81
C ALA A 358 14.62 2.60 -7.23
N ALA A 359 14.80 2.64 -5.90
CA ALA A 359 15.87 1.92 -5.23
C ALA A 359 15.58 0.41 -5.06
N LYS A 360 14.30 -0.01 -5.08
CA LYS A 360 13.89 -1.38 -4.72
C LYS A 360 14.69 -2.45 -5.45
N GLU A 361 14.70 -2.41 -6.78
CA GLU A 361 15.35 -3.45 -7.60
C GLU A 361 16.87 -3.46 -7.40
N GLU A 362 17.51 -2.28 -7.40
CA GLU A 362 18.95 -2.19 -7.16
C GLU A 362 19.33 -2.73 -5.78
N VAL A 363 18.57 -2.36 -4.73
CA VAL A 363 18.82 -2.79 -3.36
C VAL A 363 18.70 -4.31 -3.23
N ILE A 364 17.67 -4.92 -3.84
CA ILE A 364 17.50 -6.36 -3.86
C ILE A 364 18.68 -7.02 -4.59
N GLN A 365 18.88 -6.72 -5.87
CA GLN A 365 19.90 -7.39 -6.70
C GLN A 365 21.32 -7.26 -6.15
N ARG A 366 21.64 -6.12 -5.54
CA ARG A 366 22.99 -5.84 -5.05
C ARG A 366 23.27 -6.38 -3.66
N TYR A 367 22.27 -6.42 -2.79
CA TYR A 367 22.48 -6.75 -1.38
C TYR A 367 21.67 -7.96 -0.95
N PHE A 368 20.36 -7.98 -1.16
CA PHE A 368 19.49 -8.99 -0.54
C PHE A 368 19.31 -10.21 -1.45
N HIS A 369 19.86 -11.35 -1.02
CA HIS A 369 19.74 -12.63 -1.74
C HIS A 369 18.65 -13.51 -1.12
N ASP A 370 17.98 -14.31 -1.95
CA ASP A 370 16.90 -15.19 -1.50
C ASP A 370 17.44 -16.32 -0.63
N MET A 371 16.77 -16.61 0.48
CA MET A 371 17.13 -17.74 1.36
C MET A 371 17.09 -19.10 0.66
N GLN A 372 16.39 -19.23 -0.47
CA GLN A 372 16.27 -20.50 -1.19
C GLN A 372 17.51 -20.83 -2.05
N GLU A 373 18.38 -19.85 -2.34
CA GLU A 373 19.60 -20.10 -3.14
C GLU A 373 20.75 -20.71 -2.32
N GLU A 374 20.66 -20.74 -0.99
CA GLU A 374 21.72 -21.28 -0.11
C GLU A 374 21.43 -22.69 0.47
N ARG A 375 20.57 -23.50 -0.15
CA ARG A 375 20.30 -24.89 0.28
C ARG A 375 20.82 -25.97 -0.66
#